data_AF-A0A7C6YCJ2-F1
#
_entry.id   AF-A0A7C6YCJ2-F1
#
_cell.length_a   1.000
_cell.length_b   1.000
_cell.length_c   1.000
_cell.angle_alpha   90.00
_cell.angle_beta   90.00
_cell.angle_gamma   90.00
#
_symmetry.space_group_name_H-M   'P 1'
#
loop_
_entity.id
_entity.type
_entity.pdbx_description
1 polymer ?
#
loop_
_entity_poly.entity_id
_entity_poly.type
_entity_poly.pdbx_seq_one_letter_code
_entity_poly.pdbx_strand_id
1 'polypeptide(L)'
;MGDGALLAEALGGVGSVTTRDAASHAALADAGRADGADLVGDDAWLALSEWARPGDLYRDDPDVARDVVLCLQSDLGDVDAVTALAGETLRGWAVPGERMTVIEGIPGADRVVWDRLVASPLGAELGLAAARFVPFHELWRTGLPARPGQAWLSTRFHPHLLAAAAGASGAAVAVDPDYYGTKHASVRDAGSAWTLTGPGDAAPPLPTDGGVAAGEVARRVEAAEQLAARLYRPN
;
A
#
# COMPACT_ATOMS: atom_id res chain seq x y z
N MET A 1 -30.26 15.19 7.29
CA MET A 1 -30.31 13.77 6.89
C MET A 1 -29.09 13.11 7.50
N GLY A 2 -29.21 11.99 8.21
CA GLY A 2 -28.02 11.30 8.75
C GLY A 2 -27.21 10.65 7.63
N ASP A 3 -25.90 10.48 7.82
CA ASP A 3 -24.98 9.97 6.80
C ASP A 3 -25.41 8.61 6.23
N GLY A 4 -25.97 7.73 7.05
CA GLY A 4 -26.51 6.44 6.59
C GLY A 4 -27.71 6.55 5.65
N ALA A 5 -28.57 7.56 5.82
CA ALA A 5 -29.71 7.77 4.92
C ALA A 5 -29.25 8.32 3.55
N LEU A 6 -28.24 9.17 3.52
CA LEU A 6 -27.61 9.62 2.27
C LEU A 6 -26.92 8.47 1.53
N LEU A 7 -26.22 7.59 2.27
CA LEU A 7 -25.59 6.40 1.68
C LEU A 7 -26.62 5.44 1.10
N ALA A 8 -27.71 5.18 1.82
CA ALA A 8 -28.79 4.32 1.34
C ALA A 8 -29.45 4.89 0.08
N GLU A 9 -29.68 6.22 0.02
CA GLU A 9 -30.19 6.90 -1.16
C GLU A 9 -29.21 6.81 -2.35
N ALA A 10 -27.92 7.06 -2.12
CA ALA A 10 -26.89 7.00 -3.15
C ALA A 10 -26.72 5.60 -3.77
N LEU A 11 -26.99 4.56 -2.99
CA LEU A 11 -26.95 3.16 -3.43
C LEU A 11 -28.29 2.66 -3.99
N GLY A 12 -29.29 3.55 -4.14
CA GLY A 12 -30.56 3.23 -4.76
C GLY A 12 -30.38 2.73 -6.19
N GLY A 13 -30.88 1.52 -6.48
CA GLY A 13 -30.79 0.90 -7.81
C GLY A 13 -29.44 0.23 -8.12
N VAL A 14 -28.47 0.26 -7.20
CA VAL A 14 -27.22 -0.51 -7.33
C VAL A 14 -27.50 -1.99 -7.03
N GLY A 15 -27.22 -2.87 -7.99
CA GLY A 15 -27.51 -4.30 -7.90
C GLY A 15 -26.55 -5.11 -7.04
N SER A 16 -25.32 -4.62 -6.82
CA SER A 16 -24.32 -5.26 -5.96
C SER A 16 -23.36 -4.20 -5.42
N VAL A 17 -23.00 -4.31 -4.14
CA VAL A 17 -21.99 -3.49 -3.49
C VAL A 17 -20.95 -4.42 -2.89
N THR A 18 -19.68 -4.09 -3.02
CA THR A 18 -18.60 -4.81 -2.33
C THR A 18 -17.72 -3.84 -1.60
N THR A 19 -17.13 -4.29 -0.49
CA THR A 19 -16.20 -3.51 0.30
C THR A 19 -14.86 -4.22 0.42
N ARG A 20 -13.81 -3.41 0.55
CA ARG A 20 -12.46 -3.90 0.78
C ARG A 20 -12.15 -4.20 2.24
N ASP A 21 -12.90 -3.59 3.16
CA ASP A 21 -12.60 -3.58 4.59
C ASP A 21 -13.86 -3.70 5.44
N ALA A 22 -13.68 -4.22 6.67
CA ALA A 22 -14.75 -4.51 7.60
C ALA A 22 -15.45 -3.25 8.12
N ALA A 23 -14.73 -2.13 8.27
CA ALA A 23 -15.31 -0.87 8.72
C ALA A 23 -16.33 -0.32 7.69
N SER A 24 -15.98 -0.35 6.40
CA SER A 24 -16.87 0.02 5.31
C SER A 24 -18.06 -0.95 5.21
N HIS A 25 -17.84 -2.24 5.46
CA HIS A 25 -18.93 -3.24 5.48
C HIS A 25 -19.93 -2.97 6.61
N ALA A 26 -19.42 -2.69 7.82
CA ALA A 26 -20.25 -2.35 8.97
C ALA A 26 -21.03 -1.05 8.74
N ALA A 27 -20.43 -0.03 8.12
CA ALA A 27 -21.11 1.22 7.79
C ALA A 27 -22.29 1.00 6.82
N LEU A 28 -22.16 0.07 5.86
CA LEU A 28 -23.27 -0.32 4.99
C LEU A 28 -24.38 -1.05 5.77
N ALA A 29 -24.00 -1.90 6.72
CA ALA A 29 -24.97 -2.59 7.58
C ALA A 29 -25.77 -1.61 8.44
N ASP A 30 -25.10 -0.64 9.06
CA ASP A 30 -25.72 0.42 9.86
C ASP A 30 -26.65 1.33 9.02
N ALA A 31 -26.35 1.48 7.73
CA ALA A 31 -27.21 2.16 6.76
C ALA A 31 -28.39 1.31 6.25
N GLY A 32 -28.60 0.09 6.76
CA GLY A 32 -29.65 -0.82 6.32
C GLY A 32 -29.40 -1.44 4.94
N ARG A 33 -28.13 -1.52 4.51
CA ARG A 33 -27.68 -2.07 3.22
C ARG A 33 -26.81 -3.31 3.38
N ALA A 34 -26.95 -4.03 4.50
CA ALA A 34 -26.26 -5.31 4.72
C ALA A 34 -26.64 -6.35 3.65
N ASP A 35 -27.93 -6.40 3.29
CA ASP A 35 -28.44 -7.32 2.26
C ASP A 35 -27.92 -6.90 0.88
N GLY A 36 -26.98 -7.67 0.35
CA GLY A 36 -26.34 -7.43 -0.96
C GLY A 36 -24.98 -6.73 -0.91
N ALA A 37 -24.39 -6.56 0.28
CA ALA A 37 -23.03 -6.07 0.46
C ALA A 37 -22.06 -7.20 0.81
N ASP A 38 -21.07 -7.45 -0.05
CA ASP A 38 -20.03 -8.47 0.19
C ASP A 38 -18.71 -7.83 0.68
N LEU A 39 -18.10 -8.39 1.73
CA LEU A 39 -16.73 -8.07 2.11
C LEU A 39 -15.77 -9.01 1.36
N VAL A 40 -15.15 -8.51 0.29
CA VAL A 40 -14.32 -9.31 -0.61
C VAL A 40 -12.84 -8.95 -0.53
N GLY A 41 -12.53 -7.70 -0.18
CA GLY A 41 -11.18 -7.16 -0.28
C GLY A 41 -11.05 -6.19 -1.45
N ASP A 42 -9.85 -5.67 -1.64
CA ASP A 42 -9.53 -4.71 -2.70
C ASP A 42 -9.40 -5.41 -4.05
N ASP A 43 -9.77 -4.74 -5.14
CA ASP A 43 -9.69 -5.31 -6.49
C ASP A 43 -8.25 -5.48 -6.99
N ALA A 44 -7.27 -4.82 -6.35
CA ALA A 44 -5.86 -5.01 -6.63
C ALA A 44 -5.40 -6.48 -6.46
N TRP A 45 -6.13 -7.32 -5.70
CA TRP A 45 -5.87 -8.77 -5.66
C TRP A 45 -6.02 -9.43 -7.04
N LEU A 46 -6.86 -8.91 -7.94
CA LEU A 46 -6.97 -9.41 -9.32
C LEU A 46 -5.69 -9.19 -10.12
N ALA A 47 -4.83 -8.23 -9.76
CA ALA A 47 -3.54 -8.04 -10.43
C ALA A 47 -2.59 -9.24 -10.23
N LEU A 48 -2.86 -10.09 -9.24
CA LEU A 48 -2.13 -11.31 -8.93
C LEU A 48 -2.80 -12.58 -9.48
N SER A 49 -3.95 -12.44 -10.12
CA SER A 49 -4.66 -13.55 -10.77
C SER A 49 -3.96 -14.04 -12.02
N GLU A 50 -4.30 -15.25 -12.46
CA GLU A 50 -3.87 -15.77 -13.77
C GLU A 50 -4.51 -14.99 -14.94
N TRP A 51 -5.54 -14.17 -14.67
CA TRP A 51 -6.16 -13.31 -15.67
C TRP A 51 -5.32 -12.05 -15.95
N ALA A 52 -4.47 -11.67 -15.01
CA ALA A 52 -3.48 -10.62 -15.23
C ALA A 52 -2.38 -11.11 -16.17
N ARG A 53 -1.76 -10.19 -16.91
CA ARG A 53 -0.66 -10.55 -17.81
C ARG A 53 0.52 -11.08 -16.98
N PRO A 54 1.00 -12.32 -17.24
CA PRO A 54 2.13 -12.88 -16.49
C PRO A 54 3.38 -12.00 -16.63
N GLY A 55 4.01 -11.65 -15.50
CA GLY A 55 5.31 -10.98 -15.47
C GLY A 55 5.29 -9.45 -15.54
N ASP A 56 4.12 -8.81 -15.63
CA ASP A 56 4.05 -7.33 -15.72
C ASP A 56 3.91 -6.63 -14.35
N LEU A 57 3.48 -7.34 -13.29
CA LEU A 57 3.20 -6.73 -12.00
C LEU A 57 4.47 -6.41 -11.19
N TYR A 58 5.43 -7.34 -11.17
CA TYR A 58 6.63 -7.23 -10.36
C TYR A 58 7.87 -7.15 -11.24
N ARG A 59 8.84 -6.35 -10.78
CA ARG A 59 10.16 -6.20 -11.37
C ARG A 59 11.20 -6.80 -10.44
N ASP A 60 11.91 -7.82 -10.89
CA ASP A 60 12.95 -8.52 -10.12
C ASP A 60 14.38 -8.06 -10.45
N ASP A 61 14.52 -7.03 -11.29
CA ASP A 61 15.79 -6.38 -11.64
C ASP A 61 16.55 -5.94 -10.37
N PRO A 62 17.73 -6.50 -10.06
CA PRO A 62 18.45 -6.21 -8.83
C PRO A 62 18.92 -4.75 -8.72
N ASP A 63 19.05 -4.03 -9.84
CA ASP A 63 19.41 -2.61 -9.83
C ASP A 63 18.24 -1.73 -9.36
N VAL A 64 17.01 -2.28 -9.38
CA VAL A 64 15.77 -1.58 -9.01
C VAL A 64 15.09 -2.19 -7.79
N ALA A 65 15.04 -3.51 -7.64
CA ALA A 65 14.52 -4.22 -6.47
C ALA A 65 15.58 -4.32 -5.35
N ARG A 66 16.07 -3.15 -4.92
CA ARG A 66 17.07 -3.02 -3.85
C ARG A 66 16.47 -3.38 -2.48
N ASP A 67 17.32 -3.45 -1.45
CA ASP A 67 16.95 -4.03 -0.16
C ASP A 67 15.92 -3.22 0.62
N VAL A 68 15.97 -1.88 0.50
CA VAL A 68 14.99 -0.98 1.13
C VAL A 68 14.20 -0.26 0.05
N VAL A 69 12.87 -0.21 0.18
CA VAL A 69 12.00 0.52 -0.75
C VAL A 69 11.15 1.55 -0.03
N LEU A 70 11.15 2.78 -0.53
CA LEU A 70 10.39 3.91 0.02
C LEU A 70 9.30 4.36 -0.95
N CYS A 71 8.08 4.56 -0.43
CA CYS A 71 6.99 5.17 -1.18
C CYS A 71 6.17 6.08 -0.25
N LEU A 72 6.53 7.36 -0.22
CA LEU A 72 6.08 8.34 0.77
C LEU A 72 5.32 9.47 0.09
N GLN A 73 4.12 9.76 0.58
CA GLN A 73 3.22 10.74 0.00
C GLN A 73 3.41 12.14 0.58
N SER A 74 3.00 13.16 -0.19
CA SER A 74 3.02 14.57 0.23
C SER A 74 1.68 15.30 0.03
N ASP A 75 0.68 14.65 -0.55
CA ASP A 75 -0.59 15.24 -0.95
C ASP A 75 -1.66 15.19 0.14
N LEU A 76 -1.58 14.22 1.05
CA LEU A 76 -2.49 14.07 2.18
C LEU A 76 -1.70 13.99 3.49
N GLY A 77 -2.23 14.63 4.53
CA GLY A 77 -1.58 14.76 5.84
C GLY A 77 -0.52 15.87 5.87
N ASP A 78 0.23 15.91 6.97
CA ASP A 78 1.32 16.86 7.17
C ASP A 78 2.63 16.31 6.57
N VAL A 79 3.05 16.89 5.44
CA VAL A 79 4.29 16.51 4.75
C VAL A 79 5.54 16.70 5.61
N ASP A 80 5.57 17.68 6.52
CA ASP A 80 6.70 17.90 7.41
C ASP A 80 6.79 16.77 8.43
N ALA A 81 5.65 16.37 9.00
CA ALA A 81 5.57 15.26 9.95
C ALA A 81 5.91 13.90 9.30
N VAL A 82 5.45 13.66 8.07
CA VAL A 82 5.84 12.47 7.29
C VAL A 82 7.34 12.45 6.99
N THR A 83 7.90 13.60 6.58
CA THR A 83 9.34 13.74 6.32
C THR A 83 10.16 13.48 7.59
N ALA A 84 9.72 14.00 8.74
CA ALA A 84 10.38 13.80 10.02
C ALA A 84 10.39 12.32 10.44
N LEU A 85 9.24 11.66 10.43
CA LEU A 85 9.13 10.23 10.76
C LEU A 85 9.98 9.38 9.81
N ALA A 86 9.94 9.66 8.51
CA ALA A 86 10.76 8.95 7.52
C ALA A 86 12.26 9.15 7.80
N GLY A 87 12.70 10.38 8.11
CA GLY A 87 14.07 10.66 8.48
C GLY A 87 14.51 9.92 9.75
N GLU A 88 13.69 9.89 10.79
CA GLU A 88 13.98 9.12 12.01
C GLU A 88 14.05 7.61 11.75
N THR A 89 13.14 7.09 10.93
CA THR A 89 13.12 5.70 10.50
C THR A 89 14.40 5.33 9.74
N LEU A 90 14.77 6.13 8.73
CA LEU A 90 15.98 5.89 7.94
C LEU A 90 17.25 6.01 8.79
N ARG A 91 17.29 6.92 9.76
CA ARG A 91 18.39 7.01 10.73
C ARG A 91 18.50 5.74 11.57
N GLY A 92 17.37 5.23 12.07
CA GLY A 92 17.33 3.98 12.85
C GLY A 92 17.72 2.75 12.02
N TRP A 93 17.35 2.73 10.74
CA TRP A 93 17.70 1.63 9.82
C TRP A 93 19.16 1.67 9.38
N ALA A 94 19.75 2.87 9.26
CA ALA A 94 21.15 3.11 8.90
C ALA A 94 21.61 2.35 7.64
N VAL A 95 20.71 2.21 6.66
CA VAL A 95 21.00 1.59 5.36
C VAL A 95 21.54 2.67 4.41
N PRO A 96 22.61 2.40 3.64
CA PRO A 96 23.12 3.36 2.67
C PRO A 96 22.18 3.51 1.47
N GLY A 97 22.13 4.70 0.88
CA GLY A 97 21.27 5.03 -0.26
C GLY A 97 21.46 4.12 -1.47
N GLU A 98 22.67 3.61 -1.72
CA GLU A 98 22.94 2.65 -2.80
C GLU A 98 22.15 1.33 -2.69
N ARG A 99 21.66 0.99 -1.49
CA ARG A 99 20.79 -0.17 -1.22
C ARG A 99 19.31 0.20 -1.15
N MET A 100 18.95 1.43 -1.51
CA MET A 100 17.59 1.95 -1.47
C MET A 100 17.03 2.20 -2.86
N THR A 101 15.74 1.92 -2.97
CA THR A 101 14.87 2.32 -4.08
C THR A 101 13.77 3.22 -3.55
N VAL A 102 13.43 4.25 -4.31
CA VAL A 102 12.33 5.17 -4.03
C VAL A 102 11.38 5.08 -5.20
N ILE A 103 10.09 4.87 -4.94
CA ILE A 103 9.07 4.79 -5.99
C ILE A 103 8.00 5.86 -5.78
N GLU A 104 7.40 6.32 -6.88
CA GLU A 104 6.21 7.17 -6.83
C GLU A 104 4.94 6.34 -7.00
N GLY A 105 3.97 6.52 -6.10
CA GLY A 105 2.58 6.10 -6.28
C GLY A 105 1.70 7.18 -6.93
N ILE A 106 2.03 8.46 -6.73
CA ILE A 106 1.46 9.59 -7.47
C ILE A 106 2.59 10.41 -8.11
N PRO A 107 2.58 10.62 -9.45
CA PRO A 107 3.61 11.37 -10.15
C PRO A 107 3.84 12.76 -9.54
N GLY A 108 5.08 13.08 -9.18
CA GLY A 108 5.49 14.39 -8.69
C GLY A 108 5.17 14.66 -7.22
N ALA A 109 4.02 14.20 -6.70
CA ALA A 109 3.67 14.38 -5.29
C ALA A 109 4.64 13.62 -4.38
N ASP A 110 4.84 12.33 -4.63
CA ASP A 110 5.66 11.47 -3.74
C ASP A 110 7.14 11.85 -3.76
N ARG A 111 7.58 12.55 -4.81
CA ARG A 111 8.93 13.09 -4.93
C ARG A 111 9.25 14.14 -3.87
N VAL A 112 8.27 14.88 -3.36
CA VAL A 112 8.51 16.00 -2.43
C VAL A 112 9.17 15.53 -1.13
N VAL A 113 8.69 14.44 -0.54
CA VAL A 113 9.29 13.88 0.69
C VAL A 113 10.71 13.39 0.40
N TRP A 114 10.92 12.75 -0.74
CA TRP A 114 12.24 12.27 -1.16
C TRP A 114 13.25 13.41 -1.34
N ASP A 115 12.90 14.46 -2.09
CA ASP A 115 13.78 15.59 -2.34
C ASP A 115 14.19 16.29 -1.03
N ARG A 116 13.28 16.36 -0.05
CA ARG A 116 13.58 16.89 1.30
C ARG A 116 14.54 16.00 2.08
N LEU A 117 14.35 14.68 2.05
CA LEU A 117 15.26 13.74 2.71
C LEU A 117 16.67 13.80 2.11
N VAL A 118 16.79 13.83 0.78
CA VAL A 118 18.07 13.94 0.07
C VAL A 118 18.80 15.24 0.41
N ALA A 119 18.08 16.36 0.50
CA ALA A 119 18.66 17.67 0.84
C ALA A 119 19.05 17.82 2.33
N SER A 120 18.66 16.87 3.19
CA SER A 120 18.93 16.94 4.63
C SER A 120 20.36 16.50 5.00
N PRO A 121 20.87 16.85 6.20
CA PRO A 121 22.14 16.31 6.71
C PRO A 121 22.17 14.78 6.77
N LEU A 122 21.04 14.15 7.11
CA LEU A 122 20.89 12.70 7.08
C LEU A 122 21.02 12.15 5.65
N GLY A 123 20.50 12.90 4.67
CA GLY A 123 20.62 12.56 3.25
C GLY A 123 22.08 12.49 2.79
N ALA A 124 22.90 13.42 3.24
CA ALA A 124 24.34 13.40 3.00
C ALA A 124 25.04 12.26 3.77
N GLU A 125 24.67 12.03 5.04
CA GLU A 125 25.22 10.96 5.89
C GLU A 125 24.99 9.56 5.30
N LEU A 126 23.75 9.27 4.87
CA LEU A 126 23.37 7.97 4.31
C LEU A 126 23.66 7.86 2.81
N GLY A 127 24.13 8.93 2.15
CA GLY A 127 24.35 8.95 0.70
C GLY A 127 23.08 8.73 -0.10
N LEU A 128 21.95 9.33 0.32
CA LEU A 128 20.63 9.12 -0.30
C LEU A 128 20.58 9.50 -1.79
N ALA A 129 21.46 10.39 -2.26
CA ALA A 129 21.60 10.71 -3.68
C ALA A 129 21.97 9.50 -4.56
N ALA A 130 22.50 8.42 -3.99
CA ALA A 130 22.81 7.16 -4.69
C ALA A 130 21.62 6.18 -4.78
N ALA A 131 20.48 6.51 -4.16
CA ALA A 131 19.28 5.69 -4.24
C ALA A 131 18.67 5.68 -5.64
N ARG A 132 18.03 4.56 -5.98
CA ARG A 132 17.35 4.40 -7.27
C ARG A 132 15.96 5.04 -7.18
N PHE A 133 15.77 6.18 -7.84
CA PHE A 133 14.46 6.81 -7.94
C PHE A 133 13.66 6.31 -9.17
N VAL A 134 12.58 5.58 -8.96
CA VAL A 134 11.69 5.05 -10.00
C VAL A 134 10.46 5.95 -10.11
N PRO A 135 10.38 6.81 -11.14
CA PRO A 135 9.22 7.67 -11.35
C PRO A 135 8.00 6.83 -11.75
N PHE A 136 6.79 7.36 -11.51
CA PHE A 136 5.55 6.61 -11.70
C PHE A 136 5.39 6.00 -13.11
N HIS A 137 5.77 6.73 -14.16
CA HIS A 137 5.66 6.23 -15.54
C HIS A 137 6.55 5.01 -15.81
N GLU A 138 7.72 4.93 -15.15
CA GLU A 138 8.59 3.77 -15.24
C GLU A 138 7.99 2.62 -14.42
N LEU A 139 7.57 2.90 -13.18
CA LEU A 139 6.89 1.93 -12.31
C LEU A 139 5.71 1.26 -13.03
N TRP A 140 4.84 2.07 -13.63
CA TRP A 140 3.65 1.64 -14.36
C TRP A 140 3.98 0.76 -15.58
N ARG A 141 5.12 1.01 -16.23
CA ARG A 141 5.55 0.28 -17.44
C ARG A 141 6.32 -0.99 -17.11
N THR A 142 7.05 -1.01 -16.00
CA THR A 142 8.02 -2.08 -15.70
C THR A 142 7.67 -2.93 -14.49
N GLY A 143 6.61 -2.61 -13.78
CA GLY A 143 6.20 -3.32 -12.57
C GLY A 143 6.81 -2.75 -11.29
N LEU A 144 6.21 -3.14 -10.17
CA LEU A 144 6.61 -2.80 -8.82
C LEU A 144 7.90 -3.54 -8.43
N PRO A 145 8.93 -2.86 -7.91
CA PRO A 145 10.19 -3.51 -7.52
C PRO A 145 10.06 -4.20 -6.16
N ALA A 146 9.15 -5.17 -6.06
CA ALA A 146 8.84 -5.93 -4.87
C ALA A 146 9.32 -7.37 -4.97
N ARG A 147 10.03 -7.83 -3.93
CA ARG A 147 10.50 -9.20 -3.78
C ARG A 147 10.58 -9.60 -2.30
N PRO A 148 10.61 -10.92 -1.99
CA PRO A 148 10.93 -11.39 -0.66
C PRO A 148 12.27 -10.85 -0.13
N GLY A 149 12.33 -10.63 1.18
CA GLY A 149 13.54 -10.18 1.88
C GLY A 149 13.83 -8.67 1.80
N GLN A 150 12.93 -7.88 1.21
CA GLN A 150 12.99 -6.41 1.28
C GLN A 150 12.37 -5.86 2.57
N ALA A 151 12.79 -4.64 2.91
CA ALA A 151 12.16 -3.79 3.91
C ALA A 151 11.52 -2.57 3.23
N TRP A 152 10.24 -2.33 3.49
CA TRP A 152 9.47 -1.25 2.90
C TRP A 152 9.08 -0.19 3.94
N LEU A 153 9.10 1.08 3.56
CA LEU A 153 8.42 2.16 4.26
C LEU A 153 7.45 2.83 3.30
N SER A 154 6.15 2.70 3.54
CA SER A 154 5.16 3.29 2.64
C SER A 154 4.00 3.95 3.34
N THR A 155 3.58 5.10 2.82
CA THR A 155 2.33 5.75 3.19
C THR A 155 1.17 5.35 2.25
N ARG A 156 1.47 4.64 1.16
CA ARG A 156 0.52 4.35 0.08
C ARG A 156 -0.05 2.95 0.25
N PHE A 157 -1.37 2.83 0.11
CA PHE A 157 -2.09 1.58 0.32
C PHE A 157 -1.70 0.47 -0.68
N HIS A 158 -1.71 0.74 -2.00
CA HIS A 158 -1.39 -0.29 -3.00
C HIS A 158 0.07 -0.78 -2.94
N PRO A 159 1.09 0.09 -2.74
CA PRO A 159 2.43 -0.38 -2.45
C PRO A 159 2.52 -1.29 -1.22
N HIS A 160 1.79 -0.99 -0.13
CA HIS A 160 1.69 -1.92 1.01
C HIS A 160 1.07 -3.26 0.59
N LEU A 161 -0.12 -3.26 -0.03
CA LEU A 161 -0.81 -4.48 -0.44
C LEU A 161 0.06 -5.35 -1.35
N LEU A 162 0.57 -4.78 -2.44
CA LEU A 162 1.29 -5.52 -3.47
C LEU A 162 2.69 -5.94 -3.02
N ALA A 163 3.40 -5.12 -2.24
CA ALA A 163 4.71 -5.54 -1.73
C ALA A 163 4.58 -6.63 -0.66
N ALA A 164 3.59 -6.52 0.24
CA ALA A 164 3.34 -7.56 1.23
C ALA A 164 2.90 -8.87 0.56
N ALA A 165 2.07 -8.81 -0.49
CA ALA A 165 1.72 -9.98 -1.30
C ALA A 165 2.91 -10.63 -2.01
N ALA A 166 3.95 -9.85 -2.36
CA ALA A 166 5.22 -10.36 -2.88
C ALA A 166 6.12 -10.98 -1.79
N GLY A 167 5.67 -11.02 -0.53
CA GLY A 167 6.44 -11.51 0.60
C GLY A 167 7.43 -10.51 1.20
N ALA A 168 7.35 -9.22 0.83
CA ALA A 168 8.20 -8.19 1.43
C ALA A 168 7.73 -7.81 2.83
N SER A 169 8.68 -7.45 3.69
CA SER A 169 8.43 -6.94 5.05
C SER A 169 8.38 -5.41 5.02
N GLY A 170 7.72 -4.78 5.99
CA GLY A 170 7.59 -3.33 5.93
C GLY A 170 6.92 -2.65 7.11
N ALA A 171 6.86 -1.33 6.99
CA ALA A 171 6.09 -0.44 7.83
C ALA A 171 5.17 0.43 6.96
N ALA A 172 3.89 0.46 7.34
CA ALA A 172 2.87 1.31 6.75
C ALA A 172 2.68 2.57 7.61
N VAL A 173 2.71 3.73 6.98
CA VAL A 173 2.55 5.04 7.63
C VAL A 173 1.16 5.58 7.32
N ALA A 174 0.25 5.52 8.29
CA ALA A 174 -1.07 6.11 8.21
C ALA A 174 -0.98 7.63 8.39
N VAL A 175 -0.88 8.37 7.28
CA VAL A 175 -0.85 9.85 7.29
C VAL A 175 -2.17 10.47 7.76
N ASP A 176 -3.24 9.68 7.71
CA ASP A 176 -4.57 9.97 8.25
C ASP A 176 -5.02 8.69 8.98
N PRO A 177 -5.15 8.70 10.32
CA PRO A 177 -5.52 7.53 11.10
C PRO A 177 -6.89 6.95 10.73
N ASP A 178 -7.86 7.79 10.38
CA ASP A 178 -9.23 7.34 10.10
C ASP A 178 -9.32 6.78 8.67
N TYR A 179 -8.68 7.44 7.71
CA TYR A 179 -8.73 7.03 6.31
C TYR A 179 -7.64 6.00 5.96
N TYR A 180 -6.36 6.34 6.12
CA TYR A 180 -5.25 5.44 5.79
C TYR A 180 -5.03 4.35 6.84
N GLY A 181 -5.39 4.59 8.10
CA GLY A 181 -5.37 3.55 9.13
C GLY A 181 -6.33 2.40 8.77
N THR A 182 -7.58 2.72 8.39
CA THR A 182 -8.55 1.72 7.91
C THR A 182 -8.04 0.96 6.69
N LYS A 183 -7.46 1.66 5.72
CA LYS A 183 -6.86 1.03 4.53
C LYS A 183 -5.72 0.08 4.86
N HIS A 184 -4.76 0.50 5.69
CA HIS A 184 -3.64 -0.37 6.05
C HIS A 184 -4.06 -1.51 6.97
N ALA A 185 -5.06 -1.30 7.82
CA ALA A 185 -5.66 -2.36 8.62
C ALA A 185 -6.25 -3.47 7.73
N SER A 186 -6.91 -3.13 6.61
CA SER A 186 -7.46 -4.17 5.73
C SER A 186 -6.40 -5.08 5.08
N VAL A 187 -5.19 -4.56 4.81
CA VAL A 187 -4.06 -5.38 4.35
C VAL A 187 -3.52 -6.28 5.48
N ARG A 188 -3.53 -5.79 6.71
CA ARG A 188 -3.16 -6.58 7.90
C ARG A 188 -4.18 -7.68 8.20
N ASP A 189 -5.47 -7.40 8.05
CA ASP A 189 -6.55 -8.37 8.12
C ASP A 189 -6.46 -9.41 6.99
N ALA A 190 -5.84 -9.02 5.87
CA ALA A 190 -5.44 -9.92 4.78
C ALA A 190 -4.11 -10.65 5.04
N GLY A 191 -3.54 -10.57 6.23
CA GLY A 191 -2.39 -11.36 6.65
C GLY A 191 -1.03 -10.65 6.61
N SER A 192 -0.98 -9.35 6.29
CA SER A 192 0.28 -8.59 6.39
C SER A 192 0.66 -8.35 7.86
N ALA A 193 1.92 -8.63 8.18
CA ALA A 193 2.51 -8.33 9.49
C ALA A 193 3.31 -7.02 9.48
N TRP A 194 3.10 -6.15 8.48
CA TRP A 194 3.74 -4.82 8.46
C TRP A 194 3.36 -4.02 9.69
N THR A 195 4.35 -3.31 10.25
CA THR A 195 4.12 -2.40 11.37
C THR A 195 3.24 -1.24 10.88
N LEU A 196 2.16 -0.94 11.60
CA LEU A 196 1.37 0.27 11.36
C LEU A 196 1.84 1.38 12.30
N THR A 197 2.19 2.52 11.75
CA THR A 197 2.65 3.72 12.46
C THR A 197 2.03 4.96 11.82
N GLY A 198 2.11 6.11 12.47
CA GLY A 198 1.68 7.39 11.93
C GLY A 198 2.64 8.53 12.28
N PRO A 199 2.50 9.70 11.64
CA PRO A 199 3.27 10.88 12.00
C PRO A 199 3.12 11.21 13.50
N GLY A 200 4.25 11.36 14.20
CA GLY A 200 4.29 11.60 15.65
C GLY A 200 4.49 10.35 16.52
N ASP A 201 4.40 9.15 15.95
CA ASP A 201 4.77 7.91 16.61
C ASP A 201 6.30 7.70 16.62
N ALA A 202 6.75 6.70 17.39
CA ALA A 202 8.13 6.25 17.35
C ALA A 202 8.46 5.59 16.01
N ALA A 203 9.67 5.86 15.50
CA ALA A 203 10.18 5.26 14.28
C ALA A 203 10.17 3.71 14.36
N PRO A 204 9.59 3.00 13.38
CA PRO A 204 9.55 1.55 13.38
C PRO A 204 10.97 0.96 13.19
N PRO A 205 11.28 -0.18 13.84
CA PRO A 205 12.54 -0.88 13.62
C PRO A 205 12.61 -1.41 12.18
N LEU A 206 13.81 -1.77 11.71
CA LEU A 206 13.99 -2.39 10.40
C LEU A 206 13.22 -3.73 10.36
N PRO A 207 12.19 -3.88 9.50
CA PRO A 207 11.40 -5.09 9.47
C PRO A 207 12.18 -6.23 8.81
N THR A 208 12.11 -7.42 9.40
CA THR A 208 12.82 -8.63 8.93
C THR A 208 11.88 -9.76 8.50
N ASP A 209 10.62 -9.68 8.90
CA ASP A 209 9.52 -10.55 8.52
C ASP A 209 8.24 -9.69 8.47
N GLY A 210 7.26 -10.03 7.64
CA GLY A 210 6.09 -9.15 7.48
C GLY A 210 5.18 -9.37 6.28
N GLY A 211 5.61 -10.11 5.26
CA GLY A 211 4.80 -10.36 4.06
C GLY A 211 3.53 -11.17 4.33
N VAL A 212 2.61 -11.16 3.37
CA VAL A 212 1.42 -12.03 3.37
C VAL A 212 1.84 -13.43 2.96
N ALA A 213 1.40 -14.45 3.70
CA ALA A 213 1.67 -15.84 3.37
C ALA A 213 1.04 -16.20 2.00
N ALA A 214 1.76 -16.97 1.17
CA ALA A 214 1.32 -17.32 -0.19
C ALA A 214 -0.07 -17.97 -0.24
N GLY A 215 -0.41 -18.83 0.74
CA GLY A 215 -1.74 -19.45 0.82
C GLY A 215 -2.86 -18.45 1.16
N GLU A 216 -2.53 -17.34 1.84
CA GLU A 216 -3.48 -16.26 2.07
C GLU A 216 -3.61 -15.37 0.83
N VAL A 217 -2.49 -15.05 0.15
CA VAL A 217 -2.55 -14.37 -1.16
C VAL A 217 -3.46 -15.12 -2.14
N ALA A 218 -3.27 -16.44 -2.28
CA ALA A 218 -4.10 -17.28 -3.15
C ALA A 218 -5.59 -17.21 -2.80
N ARG A 219 -5.94 -17.20 -1.51
CA ARG A 219 -7.33 -17.08 -1.04
C ARG A 219 -7.96 -15.73 -1.42
N ARG A 220 -7.19 -14.64 -1.34
CA ARG A 220 -7.65 -13.29 -1.70
C ARG A 220 -7.83 -13.12 -3.19
N VAL A 221 -6.90 -13.68 -3.98
CA VAL A 221 -7.02 -13.76 -5.44
C VAL A 221 -8.29 -14.52 -5.83
N GLU A 222 -8.49 -15.72 -5.27
CA GLU A 222 -9.67 -16.54 -5.56
C GLU A 222 -10.98 -15.81 -5.20
N ALA A 223 -11.04 -15.14 -4.04
CA ALA A 223 -12.22 -14.37 -3.65
C ALA A 223 -12.53 -13.23 -4.64
N ALA A 224 -11.50 -12.52 -5.11
CA ALA A 224 -11.65 -11.46 -6.09
C ALA A 224 -12.07 -12.00 -7.47
N GLU A 225 -11.51 -13.13 -7.92
CA GLU A 225 -11.92 -13.82 -9.15
C GLU A 225 -13.38 -14.30 -9.07
N GLN A 226 -13.80 -14.90 -7.95
CA GLN A 226 -15.18 -15.33 -7.74
C GLN A 226 -16.17 -14.15 -7.81
N LEU A 227 -15.79 -13.00 -7.25
CA LEU A 227 -16.59 -11.77 -7.37
C LEU A 227 -16.65 -11.31 -8.84
N ALA A 228 -15.52 -11.18 -9.51
CA ALA A 228 -15.47 -10.74 -10.89
C ALA A 228 -16.26 -11.67 -11.82
N ALA A 229 -16.15 -12.99 -11.65
CA ALA A 229 -16.96 -13.96 -12.38
C ALA A 229 -18.46 -13.81 -12.12
N ARG A 230 -18.87 -13.45 -10.90
CA ARG A 230 -20.28 -13.17 -10.57
C ARG A 230 -20.78 -11.89 -11.23
N LEU A 231 -19.96 -10.84 -11.31
CA LEU A 231 -20.34 -9.54 -11.85
C LEU A 231 -20.30 -9.46 -13.38
N TYR A 232 -19.33 -10.13 -14.01
CA TYR A 232 -19.04 -9.98 -15.45
C TYR A 232 -19.37 -11.20 -16.30
N ARG A 233 -20.02 -12.23 -15.74
CA ARG A 233 -20.51 -13.36 -16.55
C ARG A 233 -21.45 -12.84 -17.64
N PRO A 234 -21.23 -13.23 -18.92
CA PRO A 234 -22.22 -12.98 -19.95
C PRO A 234 -23.54 -13.67 -19.57
N ASN A 235 -24.65 -12.93 -19.67
CA ASN A 235 -25.99 -13.52 -19.62
C ASN A 235 -26.21 -14.48 -20.78
#